data_AF-A0A3N5WBT6-F1
#
_entry.id   AF-A0A3N5WBT6-F1
#
_cell.length_a   1.000
_cell.length_b   1.000
_cell.length_c   1.000
_cell.angle_alpha   90.00
_cell.angle_beta   90.00
_cell.angle_gamma   90.00
#
_symmetry.space_group_name_H-M   'P 1'
#
loop_
_entity.id
_entity.type
_entity.pdbx_description
1 polymer ?
#
loop_
_entity_poly.entity_id
_entity_poly.type
_entity_poly.pdbx_seq_one_letter_code
_entity_poly.pdbx_strand_id
1 'polypeptide(L)'
;MLHGPAAPSGPDYATGEKMRLGIMMFIPYALFYAGFVLINLVWPMLMERPVFFGLNLAVVYGFGLILVAMVLALVYNARCARLERDAYSVADGKGER
;
A
#
# COMPACT_ATOMS: atom_id res chain seq x y z
N MET A 1 -35.05 4.58 -5.95
CA MET A 1 -34.27 3.68 -5.08
C MET A 1 -34.69 2.25 -5.39
N LEU A 2 -34.10 1.66 -6.42
CA LEU A 2 -34.38 0.29 -6.89
C LEU A 2 -33.01 -0.35 -7.13
N HIS A 3 -32.43 -0.85 -6.06
CA HIS A 3 -31.23 -1.68 -6.11
C HIS A 3 -31.65 -2.97 -5.43
N GLY A 4 -31.74 -4.05 -6.21
CA GLY A 4 -32.04 -5.38 -5.67
C GLY A 4 -30.99 -5.78 -4.63
N PRO A 5 -31.31 -6.70 -3.71
CA PRO A 5 -30.36 -7.17 -2.71
C PRO A 5 -29.09 -7.63 -3.41
N ALA A 6 -27.94 -7.15 -2.92
CA ALA A 6 -26.64 -7.55 -3.45
C ALA A 6 -26.57 -9.08 -3.50
N ALA A 7 -26.14 -9.63 -4.64
CA ALA A 7 -25.95 -11.06 -4.78
C ALA A 7 -25.04 -11.55 -3.64
N PRO A 8 -25.40 -12.65 -2.95
CA PRO A 8 -24.63 -13.12 -1.81
C PRO A 8 -23.21 -13.44 -2.28
N SER A 9 -22.25 -12.64 -1.83
CA SER A 9 -20.84 -12.90 -2.03
C SER A 9 -20.50 -14.20 -1.30
N GLY A 10 -20.17 -15.26 -2.05
CA GLY A 10 -19.70 -16.52 -1.49
C GLY A 10 -18.44 -16.32 -0.63
N PRO A 11 -18.02 -17.36 0.13
CA PRO A 11 -16.86 -17.25 1.03
C PRO A 11 -15.60 -16.78 0.29
N ASP A 12 -15.12 -15.57 0.64
CA ASP A 12 -13.88 -15.01 0.10
C ASP A 12 -12.68 -15.60 0.85
N TYR A 13 -12.22 -16.76 0.36
CA TYR A 13 -11.06 -17.48 0.88
C TYR A 13 -9.73 -16.70 0.74
N ALA A 14 -9.71 -15.58 0.00
CA ALA A 14 -8.52 -14.78 -0.23
C ALA A 14 -8.40 -13.56 0.72
N THR A 15 -9.42 -13.24 1.50
CA THR A 15 -9.43 -12.09 2.43
C THR A 15 -8.25 -12.12 3.42
N GLY A 16 -7.96 -13.29 4.01
CA GLY A 16 -6.89 -13.44 5.00
C GLY A 16 -5.49 -13.20 4.43
N GLU A 17 -5.23 -13.74 3.23
CA GLU A 17 -3.95 -13.58 2.53
C GLU A 17 -3.74 -12.14 2.04
N LYS A 18 -4.80 -11.48 1.55
CA LYS A 18 -4.78 -10.05 1.18
C LYS A 18 -4.42 -9.17 2.38
N MET A 19 -5.02 -9.44 3.55
CA MET A 19 -4.76 -8.67 4.77
C MET A 19 -3.31 -8.82 5.26
N ARG A 20 -2.76 -10.04 5.21
CA ARG A 20 -1.37 -10.33 5.59
C ARG A 20 -0.37 -9.64 4.67
N LEU A 21 -0.65 -9.64 3.36
CA LEU A 21 0.15 -8.93 2.37
C LEU A 21 0.13 -7.41 2.62
N GLY A 22 -1.04 -6.85 2.93
CA GLY A 22 -1.20 -5.43 3.23
C GLY A 22 -0.38 -4.99 4.44
N ILE A 23 -0.41 -5.77 5.52
CA ILE A 23 0.39 -5.51 6.73
C ILE A 23 1.89 -5.58 6.43
N MET A 24 2.34 -6.60 5.69
CA MET A 24 3.75 -6.76 5.34
C MET A 24 4.27 -5.57 4.51
N MET A 25 3.43 -5.03 3.61
CA MET A 25 3.78 -3.87 2.79
C MET A 25 3.65 -2.54 3.52
N PHE A 26 2.85 -2.46 4.59
CA PHE A 26 2.74 -1.27 5.43
C PHE A 26 4.00 -1.01 6.26
N ILE A 27 4.67 -2.06 6.75
CA ILE A 27 5.88 -1.95 7.58
C ILE A 27 6.98 -1.07 6.95
N PRO A 28 7.41 -1.29 5.69
CA PRO A 28 8.46 -0.46 5.10
C PRO A 28 8.02 1.01 4.98
N TYR A 29 6.76 1.29 4.62
CA TYR A 29 6.24 2.67 4.61
C TYR A 29 6.30 3.29 6.01
N ALA A 30 5.87 2.56 7.03
CA ALA A 30 5.89 3.03 8.41
C ALA A 30 7.31 3.35 8.88
N LEU A 31 8.32 2.58 8.46
CA LEU A 31 9.73 2.87 8.76
C LEU A 31 10.21 4.17 8.10
N PHE A 32 9.90 4.38 6.82
CA PHE A 32 10.24 5.64 6.14
C PHE A 32 9.57 6.86 6.80
N TYR A 33 8.29 6.72 7.14
CA TYR A 33 7.53 7.77 7.82
C TYR A 33 8.08 8.04 9.24
N ALA A 34 8.36 7.00 10.03
CA ALA A 34 8.95 7.14 11.35
C ALA A 34 10.32 7.83 11.28
N GLY A 35 11.14 7.50 10.29
CA GLY A 35 12.41 8.19 10.03
C GLY A 35 12.21 9.68 9.76
N PHE A 36 11.24 10.04 8.91
CA PHE A 36 10.90 11.45 8.66
C PHE A 36 10.47 12.18 9.94
N VAL A 37 9.58 11.58 10.73
CA VAL A 37 9.10 12.17 11.99
C VAL A 37 10.26 12.33 12.98
N LEU A 38 11.13 11.33 13.10
CA LEU A 38 12.28 11.38 14.00
C LEU A 38 13.25 12.50 13.62
N ILE A 39 13.54 12.68 12.33
CA ILE A 39 14.41 13.77 11.86
C ILE A 39 13.77 15.14 12.15
N ASN A 40 12.46 15.28 11.95
CA ASN A 40 11.75 16.52 12.29
C ASN A 40 11.80 16.82 13.79
N LEU A 41 11.75 15.78 14.64
CA LEU A 41 11.80 15.95 16.09
C LEU A 41 13.21 16.30 16.59
N VAL A 42 14.23 15.62 16.09
CA VAL A 42 15.59 15.75 16.62
C VAL A 42 16.31 16.95 16.00
N TRP A 43 16.17 17.19 14.69
CA TRP A 43 16.91 18.22 13.96
C TRP A 43 16.03 19.08 13.03
N PRO A 44 15.12 19.91 13.60
CA PRO A 44 14.23 20.76 12.81
C PRO A 44 15.00 21.76 11.92
N MET A 45 16.16 22.24 12.36
CA MET A 45 16.96 23.20 11.59
C MET A 45 17.57 22.62 10.31
N LEU A 46 17.73 21.29 10.22
CA LEU A 46 18.12 20.61 8.99
C LEU A 46 16.95 20.52 8.00
N MET A 47 15.72 20.40 8.50
CA MET A 47 14.50 20.32 7.71
C MET A 47 14.13 21.63 7.02
N GLU A 48 14.52 22.77 7.59
CA GLU A 48 14.33 24.10 7.02
C GLU A 48 15.36 24.47 5.95
N ARG A 49 16.42 23.67 5.76
CA ARG A 49 17.44 24.01 4.77
C ARG A 49 16.86 23.86 3.36
N PRO A 50 17.07 24.86 2.48
CA PRO A 50 16.72 24.73 1.07
C PRO A 50 17.65 23.70 0.42
N VAL A 51 17.07 22.68 -0.22
CA VAL A 51 17.83 21.58 -0.84
C VAL A 51 17.58 21.50 -2.34
N PHE A 52 16.37 21.79 -2.81
CA PHE A 52 16.02 21.62 -4.22
C PHE A 52 15.12 22.74 -4.71
N PHE A 53 15.54 23.50 -5.73
CA PHE A 53 14.75 24.62 -6.30
C PHE A 53 14.27 25.66 -5.26
N GLY A 54 14.99 25.83 -4.15
CA GLY A 54 14.56 26.69 -3.04
C GLY A 54 13.52 26.06 -2.10
N LEU A 55 13.15 24.80 -2.32
CA LEU A 55 12.31 24.02 -1.42
C LEU A 55 13.14 23.46 -0.27
N ASN A 56 12.55 23.52 0.92
CA ASN A 56 13.14 23.00 2.13
C ASN A 56 13.17 21.47 2.12
N LEU A 57 14.15 20.88 2.82
CA LEU A 57 14.33 19.43 2.92
C LEU A 57 13.04 18.72 3.36
N ALA A 58 12.27 19.32 4.27
CA ALA A 58 10.97 18.78 4.70
C ALA A 58 10.00 18.54 3.55
N VAL A 59 9.91 19.49 2.62
CA VAL A 59 8.99 19.42 1.48
C VAL A 59 9.44 18.33 0.53
N VAL A 60 10.73 18.31 0.18
CA VAL A 60 11.31 17.31 -0.73
C VAL A 60 11.15 15.89 -0.17
N TYR A 61 11.41 15.71 1.13
CA TYR A 61 11.26 14.43 1.80
C TYR A 61 9.80 13.99 1.89
N GLY A 62 8.88 14.93 2.16
CA GLY A 62 7.44 14.69 2.15
C GLY A 62 6.93 14.22 0.79
N PHE A 63 7.34 14.87 -0.30
CA PHE A 63 7.04 14.39 -1.66
C PHE A 63 7.64 13.02 -1.94
N GLY A 64 8.85 12.75 -1.44
CA GLY A 64 9.46 11.42 -1.49
C GLY A 64 8.60 10.35 -0.83
N LEU A 65 8.04 10.62 0.35
CA LEU A 65 7.15 9.68 1.05
C LEU A 65 5.87 9.39 0.25
N ILE A 66 5.30 10.40 -0.41
CA ILE A 66 4.13 10.23 -1.27
C ILE A 66 4.46 9.30 -2.45
N LEU A 67 5.61 9.50 -3.10
CA LEU A 67 6.04 8.63 -4.19
C LEU A 67 6.26 7.19 -3.73
N VAL A 68 6.90 7.00 -2.58
CA VAL A 68 7.09 5.67 -1.98
C VAL A 68 5.73 5.01 -1.69
N ALA A 69 4.80 5.74 -1.09
CA ALA A 69 3.45 5.23 -0.83
C ALA A 69 2.73 4.81 -2.11
N MET A 70 2.83 5.62 -3.17
CA MET A 70 2.22 5.33 -4.46
C MET A 70 2.81 4.07 -5.10
N VAL A 71 4.13 3.90 -5.07
CA VAL A 71 4.79 2.68 -5.55
C VAL A 71 4.33 1.46 -4.77
N LEU A 72 4.27 1.55 -3.44
CA LEU A 72 3.78 0.46 -2.60
C LEU A 72 2.32 0.09 -2.92
N ALA A 73 1.46 1.09 -3.14
CA ALA A 73 0.06 0.86 -3.51
C ALA A 73 -0.07 0.12 -4.84
N LEU A 74 0.73 0.49 -5.85
CA LEU A 74 0.76 -0.19 -7.14
C LEU A 74 1.27 -1.64 -7.02
N VAL A 75 2.32 -1.86 -6.23
CA VAL A 75 2.86 -3.21 -5.98
C VAL A 75 1.82 -4.06 -5.23
N TYR A 76 1.13 -3.50 -4.24
CA TYR A 76 0.11 -4.20 -3.47
C TYR A 76 -1.04 -4.61 -4.39
N ASN A 77 -1.53 -3.68 -5.21
CA ASN A 77 -2.59 -3.96 -6.17
C ASN A 77 -2.18 -5.06 -7.17
N ALA A 78 -0.97 -4.97 -7.72
CA ALA A 78 -0.45 -5.98 -8.66
C ALA A 78 -0.30 -7.37 -8.01
N ARG A 79 0.08 -7.43 -6.73
CA ARG A 79 0.20 -8.67 -5.97
C ARG A 79 -1.17 -9.27 -5.62
N CYS A 80 -2.13 -8.46 -5.17
CA CYS A 80 -3.50 -8.90 -4.94
C CYS A 80 -4.15 -9.44 -6.22
N ALA A 81 -3.97 -8.77 -7.35
CA ALA A 81 -4.47 -9.24 -8.64
C ALA A 81 -3.85 -10.57 -9.10
N ARG A 82 -2.62 -10.90 -8.67
CA ARG A 82 -2.02 -12.22 -8.91
C ARG A 82 -2.64 -13.28 -8.01
N LEU A 83 -2.74 -13.01 -6.71
CA LEU A 83 -3.37 -13.90 -5.73
C LEU A 83 -4.81 -14.26 -6.15
N GLU A 84 -5.58 -13.30 -6.63
CA GLU A 84 -6.93 -13.54 -7.13
C GLU A 84 -6.93 -14.44 -8.38
N ARG A 85 -6.08 -14.16 -9.38
CA ARG A 85 -5.97 -15.02 -10.58
C ARG A 85 -5.58 -16.46 -10.24
N ASP A 86 -4.61 -16.63 -9.35
CA ASP A 86 -4.15 -17.96 -8.94
C ASP A 86 -5.28 -18.71 -8.22
N ALA A 87 -6.02 -18.03 -7.33
CA ALA A 87 -7.17 -18.61 -6.65
C ALA A 87 -8.31 -19.01 -7.62
N TYR A 88 -8.60 -18.19 -8.64
CA TYR A 88 -9.56 -18.52 -9.69
C TYR A 88 -9.12 -19.73 -10.53
N SER A 89 -7.85 -19.81 -10.91
CA SER A 89 -7.32 -20.93 -11.71
C SER A 89 -7.41 -22.29 -11.00
N VAL A 90 -7.23 -22.29 -9.68
CA VAL A 90 -7.36 -23.49 -8.84
C VAL A 90 -8.83 -23.90 -8.67
N ALA A 91 -9.75 -22.93 -8.57
CA ALA A 91 -11.18 -23.19 -8.48
C ALA A 91 -11.75 -23.76 -9.80
N ASP A 92 -11.34 -23.21 -10.94
CA ASP A 92 -11.75 -23.64 -12.28
C ASP A 92 -11.26 -25.08 -12.58
N GLY A 93 -10.00 -25.39 -12.25
CA GLY A 93 -9.44 -26.74 -12.40
C GLY A 93 -10.06 -27.81 -11.48
N LYS A 94 -10.85 -27.41 -10.47
CA LYS A 94 -11.63 -28.33 -9.61
C LYS A 94 -13.05 -28.56 -10.15
N GLY A 95 -13.51 -27.75 -11.11
CA GLY A 95 -14.80 -27.89 -11.77
C GLY A 95 -14.84 -28.90 -12.92
N GLU A 96 -13.68 -29.37 -13.40
CA GLU A 96 -13.55 -30.31 -14.51
C GLU A 96 -13.31 -31.78 -14.08
N ARG A 97 -13.42 -32.13 -12.79
CA ARG A 97 -13.27 -33.51 -12.30
C ARG A 97 -14.47 -34.03 -11.53
#